data_AF-A0A2I0ICC4-F1
#
_entry.id   AF-A0A2I0ICC4-F1
#
_cell.length_a   1.000
_cell.length_b   1.000
_cell.length_c   1.000
_cell.angle_alpha   90.00
_cell.angle_beta   90.00
_cell.angle_gamma   90.00
#
_symmetry.space_group_name_H-M   'P 1'
#
loop_
_entity.id
_entity.type
_entity.pdbx_description
1 polymer ?
#
loop_
_entity_poly.entity_id
_entity_poly.type
_entity_poly.pdbx_seq_one_letter_code
_entity_poly.pdbx_strand_id
1 'polypeptide(L)'
;MLVLFETPAGFALFKVLDEGKLSKVEDLSKEFSSAESARQVVKLKDFKKFENTSEALSAATCLIESKPYKGLRKFLRDHCDGETLGVADSKLGNAIKEKL
;
A
#
# COMPACT_ATOMS: atom_id res chain seq x y z
N MET A 1 -6.77 -1.21 -10.02
CA MET A 1 -5.41 -1.05 -9.46
C MET A 1 -5.47 -0.92 -7.94
N LEU A 2 -4.50 -1.50 -7.22
CA LEU A 2 -4.32 -1.37 -5.78
C LEU A 2 -3.09 -0.50 -5.47
N VAL A 3 -3.08 0.17 -4.32
CA VAL A 3 -1.94 0.91 -3.80
C VAL A 3 -1.63 0.42 -2.39
N LEU A 4 -0.39 0.01 -2.16
CA LEU A 4 0.13 -0.32 -0.83
C LEU A 4 0.48 0.97 -0.10
N PHE A 5 0.01 1.09 1.14
CA PHE A 5 0.37 2.19 2.03
C PHE A 5 0.89 1.63 3.36
N GLU A 6 2.18 1.84 3.61
CA GLU A 6 2.84 1.39 4.82
C GLU A 6 2.68 2.42 5.95
N THR A 7 2.15 1.99 7.09
CA THR A 7 1.96 2.84 8.27
C THR A 7 2.65 2.22 9.49
N PRO A 8 2.95 3.02 10.53
CA PRO A 8 3.48 2.46 11.78
C PRO A 8 2.53 1.46 12.47
N ALA A 9 1.23 1.52 12.16
CA ALA A 9 0.21 0.64 12.73
C ALA A 9 0.00 -0.65 11.91
N GLY A 10 0.50 -0.72 10.68
CA GLY A 10 0.22 -1.83 9.78
C GLY A 10 0.30 -1.48 8.29
N PHE A 11 -0.12 -2.44 7.46
CA PHE A 11 -0.19 -2.28 6.00
C PHE A 11 -1.62 -2.07 5.55
N ALA A 12 -1.87 -1.01 4.78
CA ALA A 12 -3.14 -0.75 4.15
C ALA A 12 -3.06 -1.05 2.64
N LEU A 13 -4.10 -1.68 2.10
CA LEU A 13 -4.33 -1.75 0.67
C LEU A 13 -5.51 -0.86 0.31
N PHE A 14 -5.27 0.10 -0.56
CA PHE A 14 -6.31 0.94 -1.12
C PHE A 14 -6.61 0.51 -2.55
N LYS A 15 -7.89 0.35 -2.87
CA LYS A 15 -8.35 0.24 -4.25
C LYS A 15 -8.55 1.63 -4.83
N VAL A 16 -7.95 1.88 -5.98
CA VAL A 16 -8.19 3.11 -6.74
C VAL A 16 -9.53 2.97 -7.44
N LEU A 17 -10.41 3.96 -7.22
CA LEU A 17 -11.74 4.02 -7.83
C LEU A 17 -11.72 4.79 -9.15
N ASP A 18 -10.88 5.83 -9.23
CA ASP A 18 -10.75 6.69 -10.40
C ASP A 18 -9.29 6.74 -10.87
N GLU A 19 -8.92 5.81 -11.75
CA GLU A 19 -7.57 5.76 -12.34
C GLU A 19 -7.32 6.93 -13.31
N GLY A 20 -8.38 7.56 -13.85
CA GLY A 20 -8.26 8.73 -14.73
C GLY A 20 -7.73 9.96 -13.99
N LYS A 21 -8.07 10.13 -12.71
CA LYS A 21 -7.51 11.19 -11.86
C LYS A 21 -6.02 11.03 -11.58
N LEU A 22 -5.51 9.80 -11.57
CA LEU A 22 -4.06 9.57 -11.43
C LEU A 22 -3.25 10.02 -12.65
N SER A 23 -3.92 10.25 -13.79
CA SER A 23 -3.30 10.76 -15.01
C SER A 23 -3.09 12.29 -14.96
N LYS A 24 -3.82 13.00 -14.09
CA LYS A 24 -3.75 14.46 -13.91
C LYS A 24 -3.13 14.81 -12.57
N VAL A 25 -1.80 14.61 -12.49
CA VAL A 25 -1.03 14.73 -11.25
C VAL A 25 -1.09 16.13 -10.63
N GLU A 26 -1.27 17.17 -11.45
CA GLU A 26 -1.27 18.59 -11.02
C GLU A 26 -2.35 18.91 -9.98
N ASP A 27 -3.53 18.29 -10.11
CA ASP A 27 -4.68 18.54 -9.23
C ASP A 27 -4.92 17.41 -8.21
N LEU A 28 -4.17 16.30 -8.31
CA LEU A 28 -4.40 15.12 -7.48
C LEU A 28 -4.32 15.44 -5.98
N SER A 29 -3.41 16.33 -5.57
CA SER A 29 -3.27 16.75 -4.17
C SER A 29 -4.55 17.39 -3.61
N LYS A 30 -5.31 18.12 -4.44
CA LYS A 30 -6.58 18.76 -4.04
C LYS A 30 -7.64 17.71 -3.70
N GLU A 31 -7.64 16.58 -4.39
CA GLU A 31 -8.55 15.48 -4.12
C GLU A 31 -8.30 14.82 -2.75
N PHE A 32 -7.12 15.00 -2.15
CA PHE A 32 -6.79 14.50 -0.81
C PHE A 32 -6.84 15.58 0.29
N SER A 33 -7.39 16.76 -0.02
CA SER A 33 -7.51 17.87 0.95
C SER A 33 -8.61 17.64 1.99
N SER A 34 -9.62 16.83 1.70
CA SER A 34 -10.63 16.37 2.67
C SER A 34 -10.83 14.86 2.62
N ALA A 35 -11.39 14.29 3.69
CA ALA A 35 -11.70 12.87 3.75
C ALA A 35 -12.79 12.49 2.74
N GLU A 36 -13.75 13.39 2.50
CA GLU A 36 -14.87 13.20 1.58
C GLU A 36 -14.39 13.10 0.14
N SER A 37 -13.48 13.99 -0.29
CA SER A 37 -12.91 13.99 -1.64
C SER A 37 -12.00 12.77 -1.83
N ALA A 38 -11.18 12.43 -0.84
CA ALA A 38 -10.25 11.29 -0.93
C ALA A 38 -11.00 9.97 -1.12
N ARG A 39 -12.16 9.80 -0.47
CA ARG A 39 -13.02 8.61 -0.60
C ARG A 39 -13.61 8.42 -2.00
N GLN A 40 -13.63 9.47 -2.83
CA GLN A 40 -14.04 9.37 -4.24
C GLN A 40 -12.90 8.83 -5.13
N VAL A 41 -11.64 8.98 -4.70
CA VAL A 41 -10.46 8.54 -5.46
C VAL A 41 -9.98 7.16 -5.02
N VAL A 42 -9.98 6.89 -3.72
CA VAL A 42 -9.51 5.64 -3.13
C VAL A 42 -10.48 5.08 -2.11
N LYS A 43 -10.51 3.75 -2.00
CA LYS A 43 -11.27 3.03 -0.99
C LYS A 43 -10.36 2.03 -0.30
N LEU A 44 -10.40 1.99 1.03
CA LEU A 44 -9.68 0.95 1.79
C LEU A 44 -10.25 -0.42 1.41
N LYS A 45 -9.39 -1.29 0.88
CA LYS A 45 -9.70 -2.68 0.55
C LYS A 45 -9.47 -3.58 1.76
N ASP A 46 -8.31 -3.46 2.38
CA ASP A 46 -7.96 -4.22 3.58
C ASP A 46 -6.89 -3.49 4.40
N PHE A 47 -6.83 -3.76 5.70
CA PHE A 47 -5.84 -3.23 6.62
C PHE A 47 -5.33 -4.32 7.56
N LYS A 48 -4.04 -4.65 7.42
CA LYS A 48 -3.35 -5.55 8.33
C LYS A 48 -2.64 -4.77 9.41
N LYS A 49 -3.26 -4.69 10.59
CA LYS A 49 -2.62 -4.16 11.79
C LYS A 49 -1.48 -5.06 12.27
N PHE A 50 -0.44 -4.47 12.85
CA PHE A 50 0.56 -5.22 13.61
C PHE A 50 -0.02 -5.68 14.94
N GLU A 51 0.28 -6.92 15.35
CA GLU A 51 -0.22 -7.48 16.61
C GLU A 51 0.51 -6.89 17.81
N ASN A 52 1.80 -6.56 17.66
CA ASN A 52 2.64 -6.08 18.73
C ASN A 52 3.83 -5.24 18.20
N THR A 53 4.57 -4.64 19.13
CA THR A 53 5.73 -3.78 18.85
C THR A 53 6.88 -4.52 18.17
N SER A 54 7.05 -5.82 18.42
CA SER A 54 8.09 -6.64 17.79
C SER A 54 7.82 -6.85 16.31
N GLU A 55 6.56 -7.11 15.94
CA GLU A 55 6.14 -7.18 14.53
C GLU A 55 6.32 -5.83 13.84
N ALA A 56 5.87 -4.74 14.47
CA ALA A 56 6.00 -3.40 13.93
C ALA A 56 7.47 -3.01 13.69
N LEU A 57 8.36 -3.29 14.65
CA LEU A 57 9.79 -3.04 14.51
C LEU A 57 10.40 -3.87 13.38
N SER A 58 10.08 -5.16 13.32
CA SER A 58 10.58 -6.06 12.27
C SER A 58 10.14 -5.60 10.88
N ALA A 59 8.88 -5.19 10.74
CA ALA A 59 8.34 -4.64 9.52
C ALA A 59 9.05 -3.33 9.14
N ALA A 60 9.20 -2.40 10.08
CA ALA A 60 9.89 -1.13 9.83
C ALA A 60 11.35 -1.33 9.39
N THR A 61 12.11 -2.21 10.04
CA THR A 61 13.48 -2.54 9.62
C THR A 61 13.51 -3.13 8.21
N CYS A 62 12.60 -4.05 7.90
CA CYS A 62 12.50 -4.64 6.56
C CYS A 62 12.18 -3.58 5.49
N LEU A 63 11.29 -2.64 5.78
CA LEU A 63 10.93 -1.55 4.87
C LEU A 63 12.10 -0.60 4.61
N ILE A 64 12.88 -0.26 5.63
CA ILE A 64 14.10 0.58 5.49
C ILE A 64 15.12 -0.10 4.57
N GLU A 65 15.22 -1.43 4.63
CA GLU A 65 16.10 -2.21 3.76
C GLU A 65 15.47 -2.57 2.40
N SER A 66 14.28 -2.05 2.08
CA SER A 66 13.48 -2.38 0.88
C SER A 66 13.24 -3.89 0.71
N LYS A 67 13.15 -4.64 1.82
CA LYS A 67 12.89 -6.08 1.84
C LYS A 67 11.45 -6.36 2.24
N PRO A 68 10.73 -7.26 1.52
CA PRO A 68 9.37 -7.59 1.90
C PRO A 68 9.35 -8.49 3.14
N TYR A 69 8.74 -7.97 4.22
CA TYR A 69 8.46 -8.68 5.47
C TYR A 69 7.53 -9.90 5.23
N LYS A 70 7.71 -10.99 5.99
CA LYS A 70 6.92 -12.23 5.83
C LYS A 70 5.41 -11.96 5.95
N GLY A 71 5.00 -11.13 6.90
CA GLY A 71 3.61 -10.75 7.11
C GLY A 71 3.03 -9.92 5.98
N LEU A 72 3.85 -9.08 5.32
CA LEU A 72 3.46 -8.30 4.13
C LEU A 72 3.23 -9.22 2.94
N ARG A 73 4.14 -10.17 2.67
CA ARG A 73 3.96 -11.11 1.54
C ARG A 73 2.70 -11.94 1.66
N LYS A 74 2.39 -12.41 2.88
CA LYS A 74 1.15 -13.14 3.13
C LYS A 74 -0.06 -12.25 2.85
N PHE A 75 -0.06 -11.03 3.37
CA PHE A 75 -1.12 -10.05 3.15
C PHE A 75 -1.33 -9.74 1.66
N LEU A 76 -0.27 -9.50 0.90
CA LEU A 76 -0.39 -9.24 -0.53
C LEU A 76 -0.92 -10.46 -1.31
N ARG A 77 -0.50 -11.69 -0.97
CA ARG A 77 -1.04 -12.90 -1.62
C ARG A 77 -2.53 -13.09 -1.38
N ASP A 78 -2.99 -12.77 -0.18
CA ASP A 78 -4.40 -12.95 0.20
C ASP A 78 -5.32 -11.89 -0.48
N HIS A 79 -4.78 -10.73 -0.91
CA HIS A 79 -5.59 -9.58 -1.33
C HIS A 79 -5.25 -8.94 -2.69
N CYS A 80 -4.15 -9.30 -3.35
CA CYS A 80 -3.67 -8.68 -4.60
C CYS A 80 -3.76 -9.57 -5.85
N ASP A 81 -4.50 -10.68 -5.80
CA ASP A 81 -4.52 -11.64 -6.90
C ASP A 81 -5.06 -11.03 -8.21
N GLY A 82 -4.23 -11.05 -9.27
CA GLY A 82 -4.56 -10.50 -10.60
C GLY A 82 -4.67 -8.97 -10.72
N GLU A 83 -4.37 -8.18 -9.67
CA GLU A 83 -4.42 -6.71 -9.72
C GLU A 83 -3.02 -6.06 -9.77
N THR A 84 -2.89 -4.97 -10.52
CA THR A 84 -1.69 -4.11 -10.48
C THR A 84 -1.55 -3.48 -9.10
N LEU A 85 -0.36 -3.59 -8.48
CA LEU A 85 -0.03 -3.00 -7.19
C LEU A 85 0.94 -1.82 -7.35
N GLY A 86 0.52 -0.64 -6.93
CA GLY A 86 1.37 0.53 -6.76
C GLY A 86 2.12 0.46 -5.42
N VAL A 87 3.44 0.60 -5.47
CA VAL A 87 4.34 0.62 -4.30
C VAL A 87 5.20 1.87 -4.40
N ALA A 88 5.30 2.66 -3.32
CA ALA A 88 6.03 3.93 -3.33
C ALA A 88 7.55 3.74 -3.51
N ASP A 89 8.12 2.71 -2.89
CA ASP A 89 9.52 2.34 -3.07
C ASP A 89 9.68 1.33 -4.22
N SER A 90 10.36 1.76 -5.28
CA SER A 90 10.67 0.93 -6.46
C SER A 90 11.47 -0.35 -6.13
N LYS A 91 12.39 -0.30 -5.16
CA LYS A 91 13.19 -1.47 -4.75
C LYS A 91 12.31 -2.49 -4.03
N LEU A 92 11.44 -2.01 -3.14
CA LEU A 92 10.48 -2.86 -2.46
C LEU A 92 9.50 -3.47 -3.45
N GLY A 93 9.00 -2.70 -4.42
CA GLY A 93 8.12 -3.18 -5.49
C GLY A 93 8.77 -4.30 -6.32
N ASN A 94 10.05 -4.15 -6.69
CA ASN A 94 10.79 -5.21 -7.38
C ASN A 94 10.96 -6.45 -6.49
N ALA A 95 11.35 -6.28 -5.23
CA ALA A 95 11.52 -7.39 -4.29
C ALA A 95 10.19 -8.11 -3.97
N ILE A 96 9.07 -7.39 -4.01
CA ILE A 96 7.72 -7.94 -3.94
C ILE A 96 7.45 -8.79 -5.18
N LYS A 97 7.67 -8.24 -6.38
CA LYS A 97 7.45 -8.93 -7.67
C LYS A 97 8.26 -10.23 -7.80
N GLU A 98 9.47 -10.29 -7.24
CA GLU A 98 10.31 -11.50 -7.26
C GLU A 98 9.84 -12.58 -6.27
N LYS A 99 9.07 -12.21 -5.24
CA LYS A 99 8.78 -13.08 -4.07
C LYS A 99 7.29 -13.33 -3.83
N LEU A 100 6.42 -12.75 -4.65
CA LEU A 100 4.99 -13.04 -4.75
C LEU A 100 4.73 -13.86 -5.99
#